data_AF-A0A2P4QTM2-F1
#
_entry.id   AF-A0A2P4QTM2-F1
#
_cell.length_a   1.000
_cell.length_b   1.000
_cell.length_c   1.000
_cell.angle_alpha   90.00
_cell.angle_beta   90.00
_cell.angle_gamma   90.00
#
_symmetry.space_group_name_H-M   'P 1'
#
loop_
_entity.id
_entity.type
_entity.pdbx_description
1 polymer ?
#
loop_
_entity_poly.entity_id
_entity_poly.type
_entity_poly.pdbx_seq_one_letter_code
_entity_poly.pdbx_strand_id
1 'polypeptide(L)'
;QIWNHVLKWGLDQNPGLPSDPESFSEDDFNTLKNTLQQCIPLIKFDNFSSKEFLDNVFPYREILPEALFIDLIKLFLDHDHKPTDQPEPEETKEIEPEVQTFEKIETQSTSTSNIPNIKPRIFGSANITNIVSNIITLEHARLILRWINGLDLNASYEFKLIFHGSHNAYNSNKFRKACENQARTVTIIKVRGSNEILGGYNPIEWKTGGKYTAAYDSFIFSFDKNKSVENHNVLSR
;
A
#
# COMPACT_ATOMS: atom_id res chain seq x y z
N GLN A 1 -2.96 9.84 0.41
CA GLN A 1 -2.39 9.78 -0.95
C GLN A 1 -0.98 9.21 -0.84
N ILE A 2 -0.61 8.27 -1.73
CA ILE A 2 0.63 7.46 -1.63
C ILE A 2 1.90 8.32 -1.52
N TRP A 3 1.97 9.45 -2.24
CA TRP A 3 3.10 10.39 -2.21
C TRP A 3 3.43 10.87 -0.80
N ASN A 4 2.45 11.32 -0.01
CA ASN A 4 2.70 11.83 1.33
C ASN A 4 3.28 10.76 2.27
N HIS A 5 2.94 9.48 2.03
CA HIS A 5 3.50 8.38 2.80
C HIS A 5 4.94 8.06 2.37
N VAL A 6 5.20 8.04 1.06
CA VAL A 6 6.56 7.84 0.51
C VAL A 6 7.48 8.97 0.96
N LEU A 7 7.02 10.22 0.86
CA LEU A 7 7.75 11.40 1.30
C LEU A 7 8.05 11.34 2.80
N LYS A 8 7.04 11.05 3.63
CA LYS A 8 7.24 10.89 5.07
C LYS A 8 8.26 9.80 5.38
N TRP A 9 8.16 8.64 4.72
CA TRP A 9 9.13 7.56 4.88
C TRP A 9 10.55 8.01 4.50
N GLY A 10 10.71 8.73 3.40
CA GLY A 10 11.99 9.28 2.97
C GLY A 10 12.61 10.26 3.99
N LEU A 11 11.79 11.14 4.57
CA LEU A 11 12.23 12.05 5.63
C LEU A 11 12.61 11.30 6.92
N ASP A 12 11.83 10.28 7.30
CA ASP A 12 12.12 9.43 8.46
C ASP A 12 13.43 8.63 8.29
N GLN A 13 13.82 8.30 7.05
CA GLN A 13 15.14 7.69 6.77
C GLN A 13 16.30 8.69 6.84
N ASN A 14 16.03 9.99 6.77
CA ASN A 14 17.03 11.04 6.71
C ASN A 14 16.77 12.10 7.79
N PRO A 15 16.97 11.77 9.09
CA PRO A 15 16.57 12.63 10.21
C PRO A 15 17.35 13.96 10.31
N GLY A 16 18.41 14.15 9.51
CA GLY A 16 19.14 15.40 9.40
C GLY A 16 18.53 16.42 8.43
N LEU A 17 17.54 16.01 7.62
CA LEU A 17 16.88 16.91 6.68
C LEU A 17 15.96 17.90 7.41
N PRO A 18 15.85 19.13 6.90
CA PRO A 18 14.85 20.08 7.38
C PRO A 18 13.42 19.53 7.19
N SER A 19 12.47 20.06 7.97
CA SER A 19 11.05 19.70 7.80
C SER A 19 10.34 20.48 6.68
N ASP A 20 10.87 21.66 6.33
CA ASP A 20 10.30 22.55 5.32
C ASP A 20 11.10 22.46 4.01
N PRO A 21 10.49 22.04 2.88
CA PRO A 21 11.19 21.96 1.59
C PRO A 21 11.77 23.29 1.13
N GLU A 22 11.23 24.44 1.54
CA GLU A 22 11.80 25.75 1.19
C GLU A 22 13.19 25.98 1.82
N SER A 23 13.53 25.22 2.86
CA SER A 23 14.80 25.29 3.57
C SER A 23 15.84 24.26 3.09
N PHE A 24 15.52 23.46 2.07
CA PHE A 24 16.43 22.43 1.56
C PHE A 24 17.57 23.07 0.78
N SER A 25 18.79 22.61 1.04
CA SER A 25 19.92 22.80 0.15
C SER A 25 19.88 21.81 -1.01
N GLU A 26 20.76 22.01 -2.00
CA GLU A 26 20.92 21.06 -3.12
C GLU A 26 21.32 19.65 -2.62
N ASP A 27 22.18 19.59 -1.59
CA ASP A 27 22.59 18.32 -0.97
C ASP A 27 21.44 17.62 -0.24
N ASP A 28 20.54 18.39 0.38
CA ASP A 28 19.34 17.87 1.03
C ASP A 28 18.39 17.23 0.00
N PHE A 29 18.16 17.92 -1.13
CA PHE A 29 17.38 17.38 -2.23
C PHE A 29 18.03 16.11 -2.81
N ASN A 30 19.35 16.12 -3.02
CA ASN A 30 20.07 14.94 -3.52
C ASN A 30 19.96 13.75 -2.56
N THR A 31 20.05 13.99 -1.25
CA THR A 31 19.89 12.96 -0.21
C THR A 31 18.49 12.34 -0.26
N LEU A 32 17.44 13.18 -0.29
CA LEU A 32 16.06 12.69 -0.36
C LEU A 32 15.77 12.00 -1.70
N LYS A 33 16.28 12.54 -2.82
CA LYS A 33 16.17 11.95 -4.16
C LYS A 33 16.76 10.55 -4.21
N ASN A 34 17.97 10.36 -3.71
CA ASN A 34 18.63 9.06 -3.68
C ASN A 34 17.86 8.03 -2.84
N THR A 35 17.20 8.49 -1.78
CA THR A 35 16.35 7.65 -0.91
C THR A 35 15.06 7.23 -1.63
N LEU A 36 14.43 8.16 -2.36
CA LEU A 36 13.12 7.95 -2.96
C LEU A 36 13.14 7.48 -4.42
N GLN A 37 14.32 7.44 -5.06
CA GLN A 37 14.45 7.17 -6.50
C GLN A 37 13.75 5.90 -6.98
N GLN A 38 13.73 4.83 -6.17
CA GLN A 38 13.07 3.57 -6.53
C GLN A 38 11.56 3.61 -6.33
N CYS A 39 11.07 4.53 -5.48
CA CYS A 39 9.65 4.67 -5.19
C CYS A 39 8.95 5.61 -6.17
N ILE A 40 9.63 6.64 -6.67
CA ILE A 40 9.04 7.66 -7.56
C ILE A 40 8.35 7.04 -8.79
N PRO A 41 8.94 6.07 -9.53
CA PRO A 41 8.28 5.45 -10.69
C PRO A 41 7.01 4.66 -10.35
N LEU A 42 6.81 4.30 -9.08
CA LEU A 42 5.66 3.52 -8.62
C LEU A 42 4.46 4.41 -8.25
N ILE A 43 4.63 5.73 -8.26
CA ILE A 43 3.61 6.69 -7.83
C ILE A 43 2.76 7.10 -9.03
N LYS A 44 1.46 6.83 -8.93
CA LYS A 44 0.45 7.29 -9.89
C LYS A 44 0.08 8.74 -9.63
N PHE A 45 0.87 9.66 -10.16
CA PHE A 45 0.66 11.09 -9.98
C PHE A 45 -0.60 11.60 -10.68
N ASP A 46 -1.09 10.92 -11.73
CA ASP A 46 -2.32 11.21 -12.46
C ASP A 46 -3.60 11.15 -11.60
N ASN A 47 -3.53 10.50 -10.45
CA ASN A 47 -4.63 10.46 -9.48
C ASN A 47 -4.74 11.71 -8.57
N PHE A 48 -3.81 12.66 -8.70
CA PHE A 48 -3.82 13.88 -7.89
C PHE A 48 -4.72 14.93 -8.53
N SER A 49 -5.37 15.77 -7.72
CA SER A 49 -5.90 17.04 -8.22
C SER A 49 -4.76 18.03 -8.48
N SER A 50 -4.95 19.02 -9.36
CA SER A 50 -3.95 20.09 -9.58
C SER A 50 -3.55 20.79 -8.27
N LYS A 51 -4.51 20.94 -7.34
CA LYS A 51 -4.24 21.49 -6.00
C LYS A 51 -3.32 20.57 -5.19
N GLU A 52 -3.60 19.27 -5.15
CA GLU A 52 -2.76 18.34 -4.39
C GLU A 52 -1.37 18.20 -4.97
N PHE A 53 -1.22 18.28 -6.30
CA PHE A 53 0.07 18.37 -6.96
C PHE A 53 0.85 19.62 -6.53
N LEU A 54 0.21 20.80 -6.59
CA LEU A 54 0.84 22.07 -6.21
C LEU A 54 1.23 22.11 -4.72
N ASP A 55 0.37 21.62 -3.84
CA ASP A 55 0.58 21.71 -2.39
C ASP A 55 1.56 20.64 -1.88
N ASN A 56 1.56 19.44 -2.46
CA ASN A 56 2.29 18.30 -1.88
C ASN A 56 3.47 17.82 -2.72
N VAL A 57 3.41 17.91 -4.06
CA VAL A 57 4.42 17.34 -4.97
C VAL A 57 5.39 18.41 -5.44
N PHE A 58 4.86 19.55 -5.91
CA PHE A 58 5.64 20.64 -6.48
C PHE A 58 6.74 21.21 -5.57
N PRO A 59 6.57 21.31 -4.23
CA PRO A 59 7.64 21.78 -3.34
C PRO A 59 8.90 20.91 -3.42
N TYR A 60 8.75 19.64 -3.79
CA TYR A 60 9.84 18.68 -3.91
C TYR A 60 10.24 18.41 -5.37
N ARG A 61 9.87 19.25 -6.33
CA ARG A 61 10.13 19.04 -7.77
C ARG A 61 11.56 18.61 -8.12
N GLU A 62 12.56 19.03 -7.35
CA GLU A 62 13.99 18.72 -7.57
C GLU A 62 14.35 17.25 -7.33
N ILE A 63 13.53 16.50 -6.58
CA ILE A 63 13.74 15.06 -6.38
C ILE A 63 13.20 14.21 -7.55
N LEU A 64 12.32 14.78 -8.37
CA LEU A 64 11.70 14.08 -9.48
C LEU A 64 12.65 14.02 -10.69
N PRO A 65 12.65 12.93 -11.48
CA PRO A 65 13.28 12.92 -12.79
C PRO A 65 12.73 14.06 -13.67
N GLU A 66 13.60 14.77 -14.39
CA GLU A 66 13.24 15.96 -15.16
C GLU A 66 12.12 15.69 -16.18
N ALA A 67 12.21 14.57 -16.91
CA ALA A 67 11.19 14.16 -17.86
C ALA A 67 9.82 13.95 -17.18
N LEU A 68 9.81 13.25 -16.04
CA LEU A 68 8.59 13.03 -15.26
C LEU A 68 7.99 14.36 -14.81
N PHE A 69 8.81 15.27 -14.27
CA PHE A 69 8.32 16.57 -13.80
C PHE A 69 7.67 17.38 -14.92
N ILE A 70 8.27 17.41 -16.12
CA ILE A 70 7.68 18.08 -17.30
C ILE A 70 6.32 17.47 -17.65
N ASP A 71 6.20 16.15 -17.61
CA ASP A 71 4.94 15.47 -17.92
C ASP A 71 3.87 15.73 -16.86
N LEU A 72 4.24 15.83 -15.58
CA LEU A 72 3.33 16.25 -14.52
C LEU A 72 2.87 17.70 -14.67
N ILE A 73 3.77 18.61 -15.05
CA ILE A 73 3.43 20.01 -15.33
C ILE A 73 2.41 20.10 -16.47
N LYS A 74 2.61 19.36 -17.56
CA LYS A 74 1.61 19.28 -18.64
C LYS A 74 0.29 18.70 -18.15
N LEU A 75 0.34 17.63 -17.37
CA LEU A 75 -0.86 16.95 -16.88
C LEU A 75 -1.73 17.87 -15.98
N PHE A 76 -1.10 18.72 -15.17
CA PHE A 76 -1.80 19.52 -14.16
C PHE A 76 -2.01 21.00 -14.49
N LEU A 77 -1.21 21.56 -15.40
CA LEU A 77 -1.20 22.99 -15.72
C LEU A 77 -1.55 23.30 -17.18
N ASP A 78 -1.55 22.31 -18.08
CA ASP A 78 -1.97 22.50 -19.46
C ASP A 78 -3.42 22.00 -19.63
N HIS A 79 -4.37 22.94 -19.66
CA HIS A 79 -5.79 22.63 -19.86
C HIS A 79 -6.13 22.09 -21.26
N ASP A 80 -5.17 22.09 -22.20
CA ASP A 80 -5.36 21.69 -23.59
C ASP A 80 -4.55 20.42 -23.99
N HIS A 81 -3.80 19.81 -23.06
CA HIS A 81 -2.96 18.65 -23.38
C HIS A 81 -3.72 17.32 -23.32
N LYS A 82 -3.80 16.62 -24.47
CA LYS A 82 -4.15 15.19 -24.50
C LYS A 82 -2.91 14.35 -24.18
N PRO A 83 -2.98 13.38 -23.25
CA PRO A 83 -1.85 12.50 -22.96
C PRO A 83 -1.42 11.77 -24.23
N THR A 84 -0.13 11.85 -24.54
CA THR A 84 0.49 11.07 -25.62
C THR A 84 1.14 9.85 -24.99
N ASP A 85 0.81 8.65 -25.49
CA ASP A 85 1.33 7.37 -25.00
C ASP A 85 2.87 7.39 -24.89
N GLN A 86 3.39 7.18 -23.67
CA GLN A 86 4.84 7.06 -23.40
C GLN A 86 5.27 5.59 -23.30
N PRO A 87 6.53 5.25 -23.66
CA PRO A 87 7.04 3.88 -23.61
C PRO A 87 7.56 3.46 -22.22
N GLU A 88 7.47 2.16 -21.99
CA GLU A 88 7.78 1.37 -20.79
C GLU A 88 9.25 1.49 -20.31
N PRO A 89 9.53 1.54 -18.98
CA PRO A 89 10.90 1.60 -18.46
C PRO A 89 11.54 0.21 -18.33
N GLU A 90 12.83 0.13 -18.69
CA GLU A 90 13.66 -1.08 -18.73
C GLU A 90 13.95 -1.69 -17.33
N GLU A 91 13.95 -3.03 -17.29
CA GLU A 91 14.18 -3.88 -16.13
C GLU A 91 15.54 -3.65 -15.45
N THR A 92 15.53 -3.32 -14.16
CA THR A 92 16.73 -3.34 -13.29
C THR A 92 16.84 -4.70 -12.61
N LYS A 93 18.01 -5.35 -12.74
CA LYS A 93 18.31 -6.67 -12.15
C LYS A 93 18.40 -6.57 -10.63
N GLU A 94 17.56 -7.35 -9.94
CA GLU A 94 17.55 -7.56 -8.48
C GLU A 94 18.89 -8.15 -7.98
N ILE A 95 19.42 -7.59 -6.90
CA ILE A 95 20.53 -8.14 -6.12
C ILE A 95 19.93 -8.65 -4.79
N GLU A 96 20.10 -9.93 -4.48
CA GLU A 96 19.70 -10.55 -3.21
C GLU A 96 20.55 -10.05 -2.03
N PRO A 97 19.98 -9.75 -0.85
CA PRO A 97 20.77 -9.57 0.37
C PRO A 97 20.85 -10.88 1.18
N GLU A 98 22.08 -11.21 1.59
CA GLU A 98 22.42 -12.29 2.51
C GLU A 98 21.87 -12.07 3.94
N VAL A 99 21.55 -13.19 4.59
CA VAL A 99 20.95 -13.28 5.94
C VAL A 99 22.03 -13.13 7.02
N GLN A 100 21.85 -12.20 7.96
CA GLN A 100 22.57 -12.19 9.24
C GLN A 100 21.64 -12.46 10.42
N THR A 101 22.07 -13.41 11.25
CA THR A 101 21.38 -13.97 12.41
C THR A 101 21.64 -13.11 13.65
N PHE A 102 20.62 -12.77 14.42
CA PHE A 102 20.77 -12.20 15.77
C PHE A 102 19.89 -12.91 16.79
N GLU A 103 20.47 -13.13 17.98
CA GLU A 103 19.94 -13.90 19.10
C GLU A 103 18.82 -13.18 19.89
N LYS A 104 18.12 -14.01 20.66
CA LYS A 104 16.89 -13.79 21.42
C LYS A 104 17.15 -12.94 22.68
N ILE A 105 16.32 -11.92 22.93
CA ILE A 105 16.23 -11.24 24.24
C ILE A 105 14.79 -11.32 24.76
N GLU A 106 14.67 -11.71 26.04
CA GLU A 106 13.46 -11.92 26.82
C GLU A 106 12.70 -10.64 27.17
N THR A 107 11.38 -10.79 27.29
CA THR A 107 10.40 -9.73 27.56
C THR A 107 10.17 -9.57 29.06
N GLN A 108 10.25 -8.34 29.58
CA GLN A 108 9.68 -7.99 30.89
C GLN A 108 8.39 -7.18 30.69
N SER A 109 7.37 -7.59 31.41
CA SER A 109 6.01 -7.04 31.41
C SER A 109 5.93 -5.78 32.26
N THR A 110 5.24 -4.74 31.76
CA THR A 110 4.69 -3.67 32.62
C THR A 110 3.29 -3.27 32.17
N SER A 111 2.49 -2.97 33.19
CA SER A 111 1.03 -2.95 33.21
C SER A 111 0.42 -1.56 32.96
N THR A 112 -0.73 -1.57 32.27
CA THR A 112 -1.93 -0.70 32.38
C THR A 112 -1.81 0.83 32.42
N SER A 113 -2.55 1.51 31.53
CA SER A 113 -3.69 2.36 31.94
C SER A 113 -4.57 2.89 30.78
N ASN A 114 -5.88 2.64 30.90
CA ASN A 114 -7.04 3.47 30.55
C ASN A 114 -7.25 3.97 29.09
N ILE A 115 -8.10 3.26 28.33
CA ILE A 115 -8.79 3.79 27.13
C ILE A 115 -10.31 3.80 27.40
N PRO A 116 -11.03 4.90 27.17
CA PRO A 116 -12.46 4.98 27.44
C PRO A 116 -13.28 4.08 26.52
N ASN A 117 -14.25 3.41 27.14
CA ASN A 117 -15.16 2.44 26.54
C ASN A 117 -16.15 3.13 25.59
N ILE A 118 -15.83 3.17 24.29
CA ILE A 118 -16.77 3.58 23.25
C ILE A 118 -17.59 2.34 22.86
N LYS A 119 -18.90 2.37 23.17
CA LYS A 119 -19.83 1.31 22.77
C LYS A 119 -19.77 1.13 21.24
N PRO A 120 -19.49 -0.07 20.73
CA PRO A 120 -19.47 -0.31 19.29
C PRO A 120 -20.87 -0.11 18.73
N ARG A 121 -21.00 0.83 17.79
CA ARG A 121 -22.21 1.01 16.99
C ARG A 121 -22.44 -0.31 16.23
N ILE A 122 -23.59 -0.94 16.40
CA ILE A 122 -23.92 -2.19 15.71
C ILE A 122 -24.02 -1.88 14.22
N PHE A 123 -23.00 -2.27 13.45
CA PHE A 123 -22.95 -2.14 12.00
C PHE A 123 -23.66 -3.34 11.34
N GLY A 124 -24.54 -3.07 10.38
CA GLY A 124 -25.41 -4.05 9.71
C GLY A 124 -24.66 -5.28 9.17
N SER A 125 -25.28 -6.45 9.32
CA SER A 125 -24.64 -7.76 9.13
C SER A 125 -24.52 -8.14 7.65
N ALA A 126 -23.37 -7.84 7.03
CA ALA A 126 -22.89 -8.75 6.01
C ALA A 126 -22.72 -10.14 6.66
N ASN A 127 -23.42 -11.15 6.13
CA ASN A 127 -23.36 -12.52 6.64
C ASN A 127 -22.05 -13.18 6.19
N ILE A 128 -20.96 -12.86 6.89
CA ILE A 128 -19.70 -13.60 6.80
C ILE A 128 -19.87 -14.85 7.65
N THR A 129 -19.89 -16.01 7.00
CA THR A 129 -20.14 -17.30 7.67
C THR A 129 -18.92 -17.80 8.43
N ASN A 130 -17.71 -17.56 7.92
CA ASN A 130 -16.46 -17.94 8.58
C ASN A 130 -15.24 -17.25 7.94
N ILE A 131 -14.22 -16.94 8.74
CA ILE A 131 -12.88 -16.57 8.27
C ILE A 131 -11.87 -17.37 9.08
N VAL A 132 -11.07 -18.19 8.39
CA VAL A 132 -9.95 -18.90 8.99
C VAL A 132 -8.68 -18.07 8.77
N SER A 133 -8.40 -17.12 9.68
CA SER A 133 -7.20 -16.27 9.63
C SER A 133 -6.61 -16.00 11.01
N ASN A 134 -5.29 -16.09 11.10
CA ASN A 134 -4.52 -15.67 12.28
C ASN A 134 -3.96 -14.24 12.16
N ILE A 135 -4.21 -13.56 11.02
CA ILE A 135 -3.65 -12.23 10.74
C ILE A 135 -4.70 -11.15 10.93
N ILE A 136 -5.86 -11.31 10.29
CA ILE A 136 -6.99 -10.37 10.33
C ILE A 136 -8.14 -10.90 11.18
N THR A 137 -8.97 -9.97 11.67
CA THR A 137 -10.18 -10.27 12.44
C THR A 137 -11.42 -10.23 11.55
N LEU A 138 -12.57 -10.63 12.10
CA LEU A 138 -13.85 -10.52 11.41
C LEU A 138 -14.19 -9.07 11.02
N GLU A 139 -13.79 -8.10 11.83
CA GLU A 139 -14.01 -6.67 11.55
C GLU A 139 -13.19 -6.17 10.37
N HIS A 140 -11.91 -6.54 10.29
CA HIS A 140 -11.05 -6.23 9.15
C HIS A 140 -11.64 -6.78 7.85
N ALA A 141 -12.15 -8.01 7.88
CA ALA A 141 -12.75 -8.61 6.69
C ALA A 141 -14.08 -7.99 6.29
N ARG A 142 -14.92 -7.58 7.26
CA ARG A 142 -16.12 -6.77 6.97
C ARG A 142 -15.75 -5.47 6.27
N LEU A 143 -14.67 -4.82 6.72
CA LEU A 143 -14.19 -3.60 6.10
C LEU A 143 -13.68 -3.83 4.67
N ILE A 144 -12.92 -4.90 4.44
CA ILE A 144 -12.49 -5.30 3.09
C ILE A 144 -13.70 -5.54 2.19
N LEU A 145 -14.70 -6.30 2.63
CA LEU A 145 -15.92 -6.55 1.86
C LEU A 145 -16.69 -5.27 1.55
N ARG A 146 -16.71 -4.32 2.49
CA ARG A 146 -17.31 -3.00 2.27
C ARG A 146 -16.60 -2.25 1.14
N TRP A 147 -15.29 -2.34 1.06
CA TRP A 147 -14.52 -1.71 -0.03
C TRP A 147 -14.75 -2.38 -1.38
N ILE A 148 -14.92 -3.70 -1.41
CA ILE A 148 -15.20 -4.46 -2.64
C ILE A 148 -16.59 -4.14 -3.18
N ASN A 149 -17.63 -4.13 -2.32
CA ASN A 149 -19.03 -4.15 -2.78
C ASN A 149 -19.86 -2.92 -2.42
N GLY A 150 -19.26 -1.91 -1.79
CA GLY A 150 -19.93 -0.63 -1.53
C GLY A 150 -21.18 -0.70 -0.64
N LEU A 151 -21.33 -1.74 0.19
CA LEU A 151 -22.45 -2.01 1.14
C LEU A 151 -23.65 -2.83 0.60
N ASP A 152 -23.49 -3.69 -0.42
CA ASP A 152 -24.57 -4.66 -0.70
C ASP A 152 -24.76 -5.65 0.46
N LEU A 153 -25.76 -5.38 1.31
CA LEU A 153 -26.10 -6.16 2.50
C LEU A 153 -26.86 -7.46 2.17
N ASN A 154 -27.28 -7.65 0.92
CA ASN A 154 -28.05 -8.83 0.49
C ASN A 154 -27.15 -9.95 -0.05
N ALA A 155 -25.87 -9.68 -0.28
CA ALA A 155 -24.91 -10.65 -0.78
C ALA A 155 -24.23 -11.43 0.37
N SER A 156 -24.13 -12.75 0.21
CA SER A 156 -23.35 -13.62 1.08
C SER A 156 -21.95 -13.81 0.49
N TYR A 157 -20.93 -13.63 1.33
CA TYR A 157 -19.53 -13.81 0.94
C TYR A 157 -18.87 -14.87 1.81
N GLU A 158 -18.12 -15.74 1.15
CA GLU A 158 -17.30 -16.76 1.80
C GLU A 158 -15.83 -16.48 1.52
N PHE A 159 -15.02 -16.35 2.58
CA PHE A 159 -13.57 -16.28 2.45
C PHE A 159 -13.00 -17.68 2.44
N LYS A 160 -12.55 -18.14 1.27
CA LYS A 160 -11.82 -19.40 1.11
C LYS A 160 -10.31 -19.16 1.15
N LEU A 161 -9.63 -19.75 2.13
CA LEU A 161 -8.17 -19.73 2.18
C LEU A 161 -7.60 -20.61 1.07
N ILE A 162 -6.90 -20.00 0.11
CA ILE A 162 -6.26 -20.73 -1.02
C ILE A 162 -4.74 -20.87 -0.86
N PHE A 163 -4.11 -20.05 -0.02
CA PHE A 163 -2.67 -20.11 0.23
C PHE A 163 -2.34 -19.59 1.63
N HIS A 164 -1.40 -20.23 2.34
CA HIS A 164 -0.94 -19.81 3.66
C HIS A 164 0.59 -19.78 3.74
N GLY A 165 1.17 -18.57 3.78
CA GLY A 165 2.62 -18.35 3.72
C GLY A 165 3.44 -19.28 4.63
N SER A 166 3.17 -19.33 5.93
CA SER A 166 3.98 -20.16 6.85
C SER A 166 3.83 -21.66 6.64
N HIS A 167 2.66 -22.14 6.19
CA HIS A 167 2.44 -23.57 5.90
C HIS A 167 3.10 -23.95 4.57
N ASN A 168 3.15 -23.00 3.63
CA ASN A 168 3.73 -23.19 2.31
C ASN A 168 5.18 -22.67 2.19
N ALA A 169 5.84 -22.37 3.31
CA ALA A 169 7.21 -21.86 3.39
C ALA A 169 7.48 -20.62 2.50
N TYR A 170 6.47 -19.75 2.37
CA TYR A 170 6.53 -18.50 1.59
C TYR A 170 7.01 -18.69 0.14
N ASN A 171 6.75 -19.88 -0.44
CA ASN A 171 7.24 -20.22 -1.77
C ASN A 171 6.43 -19.52 -2.87
N SER A 172 7.08 -18.63 -3.63
CA SER A 172 6.46 -17.85 -4.72
C SER A 172 5.84 -18.73 -5.82
N ASN A 173 6.45 -19.87 -6.14
CA ASN A 173 5.89 -20.80 -7.12
C ASN A 173 4.62 -21.49 -6.62
N LYS A 174 4.55 -21.84 -5.32
CA LYS A 174 3.32 -22.38 -4.72
C LYS A 174 2.23 -21.32 -4.65
N PHE A 175 2.58 -20.07 -4.31
CA PHE A 175 1.65 -18.95 -4.32
C PHE A 175 1.05 -18.73 -5.71
N ARG A 176 1.91 -18.61 -6.73
CA ARG A 176 1.50 -18.44 -8.13
C ARG A 176 0.54 -19.54 -8.57
N LYS A 177 0.87 -20.81 -8.30
CA LYS A 177 0.00 -21.96 -8.65
C LYS A 177 -1.33 -21.94 -7.90
N ALA A 178 -1.35 -21.49 -6.64
CA ALA A 178 -2.59 -21.40 -5.86
C ALA A 178 -3.51 -20.27 -6.34
N CYS A 179 -2.93 -19.17 -6.81
CA CYS A 179 -3.67 -18.01 -7.32
C CYS A 179 -4.06 -18.15 -8.81
N GLU A 180 -3.39 -19.02 -9.57
CA GLU A 180 -3.66 -19.23 -10.99
C GLU A 180 -5.15 -19.50 -11.27
N ASN A 181 -5.70 -18.74 -12.22
CA ASN A 181 -7.12 -18.77 -12.59
C ASN A 181 -8.11 -18.46 -11.44
N GLN A 182 -7.63 -17.88 -10.33
CA GLN A 182 -8.49 -17.38 -9.26
C GLN A 182 -8.80 -15.90 -9.49
N ALA A 183 -10.08 -15.54 -9.58
CA ALA A 183 -10.53 -14.14 -9.54
C ALA A 183 -10.92 -13.75 -8.11
N ARG A 184 -11.13 -12.44 -7.88
CA ARG A 184 -11.64 -11.90 -6.60
C ARG A 184 -10.81 -12.34 -5.39
N THR A 185 -9.49 -12.30 -5.52
CA THR A 185 -8.57 -12.73 -4.47
C THR A 185 -8.19 -11.56 -3.58
N VAL A 186 -8.10 -11.81 -2.26
CA VAL A 186 -7.53 -10.88 -1.30
C VAL A 186 -6.22 -11.44 -0.77
N THR A 187 -5.14 -10.68 -0.90
CA THR A 187 -3.83 -11.00 -0.31
C THR A 187 -3.68 -10.25 1.01
N ILE A 188 -3.22 -10.96 2.04
CA ILE A 188 -3.01 -10.42 3.39
C ILE A 188 -1.58 -10.74 3.83
N ILE A 189 -0.84 -9.71 4.25
CA ILE A 189 0.55 -9.78 4.67
C ILE A 189 0.68 -9.12 6.04
N LYS A 190 1.21 -9.85 7.03
CA LYS A 190 1.61 -9.26 8.31
C LYS A 190 3.06 -8.80 8.22
N VAL A 191 3.31 -7.52 8.49
CA VAL A 191 4.67 -6.98 8.51
C VAL A 191 5.40 -7.49 9.77
N ARG A 192 6.61 -8.01 9.59
CA ARG A 192 7.41 -8.55 10.71
C ARG A 192 7.89 -7.41 11.60
N GLY A 193 7.76 -7.58 12.92
CA GLY A 193 8.23 -6.58 13.89
C GLY A 193 7.31 -5.37 14.04
N SER A 194 6.14 -5.35 13.39
CA SER A 194 5.15 -4.29 13.55
C SER A 194 3.73 -4.83 13.72
N ASN A 195 2.82 -3.91 14.03
CA ASN A 195 1.38 -4.16 14.08
C ASN A 195 0.69 -3.91 12.74
N GLU A 196 1.48 -3.62 11.70
CA GLU A 196 0.96 -3.33 10.37
C GLU A 196 0.59 -4.61 9.62
N ILE A 197 -0.56 -4.55 8.95
CA ILE A 197 -1.04 -5.55 8.00
C ILE A 197 -1.21 -4.84 6.68
N LEU A 198 -0.52 -5.32 5.65
CA LEU A 198 -0.71 -4.85 4.29
C LEU A 198 -1.55 -5.87 3.53
N GLY A 199 -2.26 -5.39 2.52
CA GLY A 199 -2.99 -6.29 1.65
C GLY A 199 -3.45 -5.63 0.38
N GLY A 200 -4.04 -6.43 -0.49
CA GLY A 200 -4.63 -5.95 -1.72
C GLY A 200 -5.71 -6.88 -2.23
N TYR A 201 -6.66 -6.31 -2.94
CA TYR A 201 -7.71 -7.02 -3.64
C TYR A 201 -7.44 -6.99 -5.14
N ASN A 202 -7.52 -8.16 -5.75
CA ASN A 202 -7.49 -8.32 -7.21
C ASN A 202 -8.84 -8.87 -7.68
N PRO A 203 -9.65 -8.10 -8.43
CA PRO A 203 -10.96 -8.54 -8.90
C PRO A 203 -10.87 -9.57 -10.05
N ILE A 204 -9.79 -9.56 -10.82
CA ILE A 204 -9.62 -10.38 -12.04
C ILE A 204 -8.78 -11.63 -11.79
N GLU A 205 -8.83 -12.57 -12.74
CA GLU A 205 -8.07 -13.81 -12.68
C GLU A 205 -6.55 -13.58 -12.76
N TRP A 206 -5.77 -14.31 -11.96
CA TRP A 206 -4.33 -14.39 -12.14
C TRP A 206 -3.99 -15.25 -13.36
N LYS A 207 -3.48 -14.61 -14.41
CA LYS A 207 -3.03 -15.30 -15.64
C LYS A 207 -1.52 -15.49 -15.64
N THR A 208 -1.08 -16.65 -16.10
CA THR A 208 0.33 -16.90 -16.42
C THR A 208 0.64 -16.32 -17.79
N GLY A 209 1.75 -15.60 -17.94
CA GLY A 209 2.19 -15.09 -19.24
C GLY A 209 2.73 -13.66 -19.25
N GLY A 210 2.97 -13.05 -18.08
CA GLY A 210 3.73 -11.79 -17.95
C GLY A 210 3.04 -10.53 -18.48
N LYS A 211 1.79 -10.62 -18.95
CA LYS A 211 1.04 -9.46 -19.44
C LYS A 211 0.30 -8.77 -18.30
N TYR A 212 0.57 -7.49 -18.10
CA TYR A 212 -0.25 -6.64 -17.25
C TYR A 212 -1.67 -6.55 -17.81
N THR A 213 -2.66 -6.60 -16.93
CA THR A 213 -4.07 -6.43 -17.28
C THR A 213 -4.67 -5.38 -16.36
N ALA A 214 -5.44 -4.44 -16.91
CA ALA A 214 -6.13 -3.43 -16.11
C ALA A 214 -7.22 -4.08 -15.24
N ALA A 215 -7.26 -3.68 -13.96
CA ALA A 215 -8.23 -4.14 -12.98
C ALA A 215 -8.72 -2.93 -12.16
N TYR A 216 -9.76 -2.26 -12.63
CA TYR A 216 -10.22 -0.97 -12.07
C TYR A 216 -10.78 -1.07 -10.65
N ASP A 217 -11.26 -2.24 -10.24
CA ASP A 217 -11.74 -2.48 -8.87
C ASP A 217 -10.64 -3.03 -7.96
N SER A 218 -9.38 -3.07 -8.41
CA SER A 218 -8.25 -3.47 -7.56
C SER A 218 -7.91 -2.36 -6.57
N PHE A 219 -7.45 -2.75 -5.39
CA PHE A 219 -7.03 -1.78 -4.39
C PHE A 219 -5.99 -2.38 -3.45
N ILE A 220 -5.14 -1.52 -2.89
CA ILE A 220 -4.19 -1.88 -1.83
C ILE A 220 -4.68 -1.22 -0.54
N PHE A 221 -4.46 -1.86 0.60
CA PHE A 221 -4.85 -1.34 1.92
C PHE A 221 -3.78 -1.61 2.97
N SER A 222 -3.85 -0.84 4.06
CA SER A 222 -3.08 -1.06 5.28
C SER A 222 -3.99 -0.99 6.50
N PHE A 223 -3.75 -1.92 7.44
CA PHE A 223 -4.33 -1.93 8.77
C PHE A 223 -3.24 -1.81 9.84
N ASP A 224 -3.59 -1.17 10.96
CA ASP A 224 -2.75 -1.12 12.15
C ASP A 224 -3.54 -1.74 13.30
N LYS A 225 -3.05 -2.88 13.83
CA LYS A 225 -3.75 -3.60 14.90
C LYS A 225 -4.00 -2.77 16.16
N ASN A 226 -3.27 -1.68 16.36
CA ASN A 226 -3.44 -0.80 17.52
C ASN A 226 -4.42 0.35 17.27
N LYS A 227 -4.92 0.53 16.05
CA LYS A 227 -5.86 1.59 15.69
C LYS A 227 -7.28 1.06 15.54
N SER A 228 -8.25 1.93 15.82
CA SER A 228 -9.67 1.64 15.55
C SER A 228 -9.87 1.28 14.09
N VAL A 229 -10.83 0.38 13.82
CA VAL A 229 -11.17 -0.08 12.47
C VAL A 229 -11.56 1.07 11.54
N GLU A 230 -12.02 2.18 12.11
CA GLU A 230 -12.43 3.40 11.42
C GLU A 230 -11.26 4.24 10.87
N ASN A 231 -10.02 4.02 11.34
CA ASN A 231 -8.82 4.75 10.92
C ASN A 231 -8.02 4.02 9.84
N HIS A 232 -8.62 3.05 9.16
CA HIS A 232 -7.96 2.22 8.17
C HIS A 232 -8.12 2.75 6.76
N ASN A 233 -7.00 2.75 6.02
CA ASN A 233 -6.90 3.42 4.75
C ASN A 233 -6.80 2.42 3.60
N VAL A 234 -7.61 2.65 2.57
CA VAL A 234 -7.31 2.19 1.22
C VAL A 234 -6.14 3.04 0.73
N LEU A 235 -5.02 2.39 0.43
CA LEU A 235 -3.78 3.04 0.00
C LEU A 235 -3.81 3.41 -1.49
N SER A 236 -4.56 2.66 -2.30
CA SER A 236 -4.74 2.92 -3.73
C SER A 236 -6.07 2.36 -4.25
N ARG A 237 -6.62 3.00 -5.29
CA ARG A 237 -7.64 2.48 -6.21
C ARG A 237 -7.15 2.73 -7.63
#